data_AF-A0A1B6IGF4-F1
#
_entry.id   AF-A0A1B6IGF4-F1
#
_cell.length_a   1.000
_cell.length_b   1.000
_cell.length_c   1.000
_cell.angle_alpha   90.00
_cell.angle_beta   90.00
_cell.angle_gamma   90.00
#
_symmetry.space_group_name_H-M   'P 1'
#
loop_
_entity.id
_entity.type
_entity.pdbx_description
1 polymer ?
#
loop_
_entity_poly.entity_id
_entity_poly.type
_entity_poly.pdbx_seq_one_letter_code
_entity_poly.pdbx_strand_id
1 'polypeptide(L)'
;GCVNRLDMPVSGVLILTLKNHTNSYGLLKNAQKVYIARVRGLFPDAATVDEPIGTKDGRIHAVMESGKPSKTLFERIAYRNGHSLVKCQPITGRTHQIR
;
A
#
# COMPACT_ATOMS: atom_id res chain seq x y z
N GLY A 1 -12.43 -17.84 -2.87
CA GLY A 1 -11.04 -17.43 -3.14
C GLY A 1 -10.72 -16.11 -2.49
N CYS A 2 -9.45 -15.84 -2.21
CA CYS A 2 -8.99 -14.56 -1.68
C CYS A 2 -8.92 -13.51 -2.81
N VAL A 3 -9.47 -12.31 -2.60
CA VAL A 3 -9.59 -11.28 -3.67
C VAL A 3 -8.62 -10.11 -3.51
N ASN A 4 -7.97 -10.00 -2.35
CA ASN A 4 -6.81 -9.15 -2.13
C ASN A 4 -5.70 -9.94 -1.41
N ARG A 5 -4.54 -9.32 -1.22
CA ARG A 5 -3.43 -9.89 -0.46
C ARG A 5 -2.89 -8.85 0.51
N LEU A 6 -2.33 -9.34 1.61
CA LEU A 6 -1.51 -8.58 2.54
C LEU A 6 -0.12 -9.22 2.55
N ASP A 7 0.93 -8.42 2.75
CA ASP A 7 2.26 -8.98 2.97
C ASP A 7 2.29 -9.71 4.30
N MET A 8 3.17 -10.71 4.44
CA MET A 8 3.26 -11.53 5.66
C MET A 8 3.30 -10.75 6.98
N PRO A 9 4.05 -9.64 7.12
CA PRO A 9 4.08 -8.87 8.37
C PRO A 9 2.92 -7.87 8.51
N VAL A 10 2.00 -7.76 7.54
CA VAL A 10 0.93 -6.77 7.52
C VAL A 10 -0.36 -7.39 8.06
N SER A 11 -0.86 -6.85 9.17
CA SER A 11 -2.21 -7.12 9.65
C SER A 11 -3.24 -6.26 8.92
N GLY A 12 -4.51 -6.67 8.95
CA GLY A 12 -5.61 -5.85 8.45
C GLY A 12 -6.73 -6.65 7.80
N VAL A 13 -7.45 -5.97 6.90
CA VAL A 13 -8.64 -6.51 6.25
C VAL A 13 -8.25 -7.39 5.06
N LEU A 14 -8.60 -8.68 5.15
CA LEU A 14 -8.54 -9.63 4.06
C LEU A 14 -9.96 -10.01 3.64
N ILE A 15 -10.24 -9.90 2.35
CA ILE A 15 -11.57 -10.18 1.81
C ILE A 15 -11.53 -11.54 1.13
N LEU A 16 -12.42 -12.43 1.60
CA LEU A 16 -12.64 -13.75 1.05
C LEU A 16 -14.00 -13.78 0.38
N THR A 17 -14.07 -14.34 -0.83
CA THR A 17 -15.34 -14.55 -1.52
C THR A 17 -15.63 -16.04 -1.68
N LEU A 18 -16.88 -16.43 -1.42
CA LEU A 18 -17.34 -17.81 -1.50
C LEU A 18 -17.84 -18.18 -2.92
N LYS A 19 -18.24 -17.18 -3.73
CA LYS A 19 -18.74 -17.34 -5.10
C LYS A 19 -18.31 -16.14 -5.97
N ASN A 20 -18.24 -16.30 -7.30
CA ASN A 20 -18.00 -15.20 -8.25
C ASN A 20 -16.69 -14.41 -8.02
N HIS A 21 -15.57 -15.11 -7.84
CA HIS A 21 -14.26 -14.53 -7.52
C HIS A 21 -13.82 -13.42 -8.48
N THR A 22 -13.98 -13.63 -9.78
CA THR A 22 -13.58 -12.69 -10.84
C THR A 22 -14.30 -11.34 -10.73
N ASN A 23 -15.62 -11.35 -10.44
CA ASN A 23 -16.41 -10.13 -10.28
C ASN A 23 -16.00 -9.38 -9.00
N SER A 24 -15.82 -10.10 -7.89
CA SER A 24 -15.36 -9.51 -6.63
C SER A 24 -13.98 -8.86 -6.74
N TYR A 25 -13.08 -9.44 -7.53
CA TYR A 25 -11.77 -8.85 -7.82
C TYR A 25 -11.90 -7.50 -8.56
N GLY A 26 -12.79 -7.42 -9.55
CA GLY A 26 -13.08 -6.19 -10.29
C GLY A 26 -13.55 -5.04 -9.40
N LEU A 27 -14.46 -5.32 -8.46
CA LEU A 27 -14.96 -4.33 -7.50
C LEU A 27 -13.83 -3.77 -6.61
N LEU A 28 -12.90 -4.62 -6.18
CA LEU A 28 -11.79 -4.20 -5.32
C LEU A 28 -10.71 -3.40 -6.02
N LYS A 29 -10.70 -3.36 -7.35
CA LYS A 29 -9.76 -2.53 -8.11
C LYS A 29 -10.01 -1.03 -7.85
N ASN A 30 -11.28 -0.66 -7.65
CA ASN A 30 -11.70 0.73 -7.43
C ASN A 30 -11.99 1.04 -5.95
N ALA A 31 -11.81 0.05 -5.06
CA ALA A 31 -12.04 0.25 -3.64
C ALA A 31 -10.95 1.16 -3.05
N GLN A 32 -11.37 2.10 -2.19
CA GLN A 32 -10.46 2.86 -1.37
C GLN A 32 -9.87 1.96 -0.29
N LYS A 33 -8.53 1.96 -0.19
CA LYS A 33 -7.78 1.18 0.80
C LYS A 33 -7.03 2.15 1.69
N VAL A 34 -7.10 1.92 2.99
CA VAL A 34 -6.43 2.77 3.98
C VAL A 34 -5.67 1.87 4.93
N TYR A 35 -4.41 2.21 5.17
CA TYR A 35 -3.51 1.53 6.09
C TYR A 35 -2.98 2.53 7.11
N ILE A 36 -2.57 2.02 8.26
CA ILE A 36 -1.89 2.80 9.29
C ILE A 36 -0.48 2.23 9.45
N ALA A 37 0.52 3.09 9.28
CA ALA A 37 1.93 2.73 9.39
C ALA A 37 2.61 3.52 10.52
N ARG A 38 3.50 2.86 11.26
CA ARG A 38 4.44 3.53 12.15
C ARG A 38 5.73 3.79 11.38
N VAL A 39 6.06 5.07 11.18
CA VAL A 39 7.24 5.51 10.43
C VAL A 39 8.25 6.13 11.39
N ARG A 40 9.54 5.85 11.19
CA ARG A 40 10.61 6.45 12.00
C ARG A 40 10.78 7.93 11.65
N GLY A 41 10.97 8.76 12.67
CA GLY A 41 11.17 10.20 12.52
C GLY A 41 9.86 11.01 12.44
N LEU A 42 10.03 12.31 12.33
CA LEU A 42 8.94 13.27 12.11
C LEU A 42 8.58 13.25 10.62
N PHE A 43 7.47 12.60 10.29
CA PHE A 43 6.94 12.57 8.94
C PHE A 43 6.31 13.94 8.59
N PRO A 44 6.33 14.38 7.32
CA PRO A 44 5.59 15.58 6.91
C PRO A 44 4.10 15.48 7.25
N ASP A 45 3.38 16.60 7.34
CA ASP A 45 1.93 16.58 7.62
C ASP A 45 1.16 15.80 6.55
N ALA A 46 1.53 16.00 5.30
CA ALA A 46 1.06 15.23 4.17
C ALA A 46 2.20 15.01 3.16
N ALA A 47 2.13 13.91 2.43
CA ALA A 47 3.02 13.63 1.33
C ALA A 47 2.29 12.84 0.24
N THR A 48 2.67 13.07 -1.01
CA THR A 48 2.29 12.21 -2.13
C THR A 48 3.56 11.63 -2.72
N VAL A 49 3.63 10.31 -2.81
CA VAL A 49 4.70 9.61 -3.54
C VAL A 49 4.07 9.04 -4.80
N ASP A 50 4.54 9.50 -5.95
CA ASP A 50 4.07 9.13 -7.28
C ASP A 50 5.27 8.66 -8.12
N GLU A 51 5.80 7.50 -7.75
CA GLU A 51 7.06 6.98 -8.26
C GLU A 51 6.85 5.55 -8.79
N PRO A 52 7.38 5.21 -9.98
CA PRO A 52 7.21 3.88 -10.56
C PRO A 52 7.95 2.81 -9.74
N ILE A 53 7.30 1.66 -9.55
CA ILE A 53 7.85 0.52 -8.80
C ILE A 53 8.18 -0.62 -9.75
N GLY A 54 9.45 -0.97 -9.81
CA GLY A 54 9.99 -2.09 -10.57
C GLY A 54 10.17 -3.35 -9.71
N THR A 55 10.73 -4.39 -10.32
CA THR A 55 11.15 -5.60 -9.62
C THR A 55 12.46 -6.09 -10.18
N LYS A 56 13.43 -6.36 -9.29
CA LYS A 56 14.68 -7.02 -9.62
C LYS A 56 14.65 -8.47 -9.16
N ASP A 57 15.02 -9.38 -10.06
CA ASP A 57 15.11 -10.83 -9.83
C ASP A 57 13.84 -11.46 -9.23
N GLY A 58 12.67 -10.86 -9.48
CA GLY A 58 11.38 -11.32 -8.97
C GLY A 58 11.16 -11.15 -7.46
N ARG A 59 12.12 -10.56 -6.73
CA ARG A 59 12.12 -10.55 -5.24
C ARG A 59 12.26 -9.16 -4.62
N ILE A 60 13.03 -8.28 -5.27
CA ILE A 60 13.32 -6.95 -4.72
C ILE A 60 12.45 -5.93 -5.45
N HIS A 61 11.60 -5.25 -4.71
CA HIS A 61 10.78 -4.15 -5.21
C HIS A 61 11.44 -2.82 -4.84
N ALA A 62 11.59 -1.93 -5.82
CA ALA A 62 12.23 -0.63 -5.62
C ALA A 62 11.66 0.40 -6.60
N VAL A 63 11.91 1.67 -6.31
CA VAL A 63 11.65 2.76 -7.25
C VAL A 63 12.59 2.62 -8.44
N MET A 64 12.02 2.53 -9.64
CA MET A 64 12.76 2.32 -10.89
C MET A 64 12.01 2.99 -12.03
N GLU A 65 12.69 3.75 -12.88
CA GLU A 65 12.06 4.42 -14.04
C GLU A 65 11.34 3.44 -14.98
N SER A 66 11.88 2.22 -15.15
CA SER A 66 11.26 1.14 -15.92
C SER A 66 10.11 0.42 -15.20
N GLY A 67 9.79 0.85 -13.98
CA GLY A 67 8.77 0.28 -13.12
C GLY A 67 7.34 0.59 -13.58
N LYS A 68 6.37 0.00 -12.88
CA LYS A 68 4.95 0.29 -13.12
C LYS A 68 4.53 1.54 -12.34
N PRO A 69 3.69 2.42 -12.92
CA PRO A 69 3.16 3.59 -12.23
C PRO A 69 2.55 3.20 -10.89
N SER A 70 2.95 3.94 -9.84
CA SER A 70 2.53 3.69 -8.47
C SER A 70 2.35 5.00 -7.71
N LYS A 71 1.21 5.15 -7.04
CA LYS A 71 0.86 6.37 -6.30
C LYS A 71 0.27 6.05 -4.93
N THR A 72 0.78 6.73 -3.92
CA THR A 72 0.30 6.62 -2.53
C THR A 72 0.20 8.01 -1.91
N LEU A 73 -0.93 8.27 -1.25
CA LEU A 73 -1.14 9.47 -0.44
C LEU A 73 -0.84 9.14 1.03
N PHE A 74 -0.14 10.04 1.71
CA PHE A 74 0.23 9.90 3.11
C PHE A 74 -0.22 11.12 3.91
N GLU A 75 -0.68 10.88 5.13
CA GLU A 75 -1.07 11.92 6.08
C GLU A 75 -0.58 11.52 7.47
N ARG A 76 0.17 12.40 8.14
CA ARG A 76 0.62 12.16 9.51
C ARG A 76 -0.54 12.41 10.47
N ILE A 77 -0.88 11.38 11.24
CA ILE A 77 -1.93 11.42 12.27
C ILE A 77 -1.35 11.91 13.60
N ALA A 78 -0.17 11.43 13.97
CA ALA A 78 0.47 11.76 15.25
C ALA A 78 1.98 11.60 15.17
N TYR A 79 2.71 12.27 16.07
CA TYR A 79 4.14 12.09 16.28
C TYR A 79 4.45 11.97 17.77
N ARG A 80 5.08 10.86 18.17
CA ARG A 80 5.49 10.58 19.56
C ARG A 80 6.72 9.67 19.57
N ASN A 81 7.62 9.87 20.54
CA ASN A 81 8.78 9.00 20.77
C ASN A 81 9.63 8.74 19.52
N GLY A 82 9.90 9.78 18.72
CA GLY A 82 10.70 9.68 17.51
C GLY A 82 10.04 8.91 16.36
N HIS A 83 8.73 8.68 16.41
CA HIS A 83 7.97 7.97 15.38
C HIS A 83 6.68 8.70 15.03
N SER A 84 6.30 8.61 13.77
CA SER A 84 5.03 9.11 13.25
C SER A 84 4.05 7.96 13.03
N LEU A 85 2.79 8.18 13.37
CA LEU A 85 1.69 7.36 12.90
C LEU A 85 1.14 7.99 11.62
N VAL A 86 1.12 7.24 10.53
CA VAL A 86 0.82 7.75 9.19
C VAL A 86 -0.33 6.97 8.58
N LYS A 87 -1.35 7.68 8.09
CA LYS A 87 -2.39 7.14 7.22
C LYS A 87 -1.81 6.98 5.82
N CYS A 88 -1.88 5.79 5.25
CA CYS A 88 -1.41 5.49 3.91
C CYS A 88 -2.60 5.08 3.03
N GLN A 89 -2.83 5.81 1.94
CA GLN A 89 -3.87 5.53 0.97
C GLN A 89 -3.23 5.23 -0.39
N PRO A 90 -2.96 3.95 -0.70
CA PRO A 90 -2.45 3.56 -2.00
C PRO A 90 -3.56 3.70 -3.05
N ILE A 91 -3.31 4.52 -4.07
CA ILE A 91 -4.21 4.72 -5.23
C ILE A 91 -4.03 3.58 -6.23
N THR A 92 -2.81 3.10 -6.38
CA THR A 92 -2.45 1.87 -7.09
C THR A 92 -2.18 0.73 -6.12
N GLY A 93 -2.09 -0.53 -6.58
CA GLY A 93 -1.80 -1.68 -5.71
C GLY A 93 -0.62 -2.52 -6.19
N ARG A 94 0.61 -2.02 -6.05
CA ARG A 94 1.84 -2.80 -6.33
C ARG A 94 2.33 -3.54 -5.09
N THR A 95 3.09 -4.61 -5.32
CA THR A 95 3.75 -5.35 -4.25
C THR A 95 4.67 -4.42 -3.47
N HIS A 96 4.62 -4.49 -2.14
CA HIS A 96 5.40 -3.66 -1.21
C HIS A 96 5.24 -2.13 -1.36
N GLN A 97 4.21 -1.63 -2.06
CA GLN A 97 4.12 -0.21 -2.42
C GLN A 97 4.17 0.80 -1.24
N ILE A 98 3.72 0.42 -0.05
CA ILE A 98 3.76 1.31 1.14
C ILE A 98 5.11 1.23 1.87
N ARG A 99 5.87 0.14 1.69
CA ARG A 99 7.11 -0.16 2.41
C ARG A 99 8.33 0.37 1.66
#